data_AF-D0NKG0-F1
#
_entry.id   AF-D0NKG0-F1
#
_cell.length_a   1.000
_cell.length_b   1.000
_cell.length_c   1.000
_cell.angle_alpha   90.00
_cell.angle_beta   90.00
_cell.angle_gamma   90.00
#
_symmetry.space_group_name_H-M   'P 1'
#
loop_
_entity.id
_entity.type
_entity.pdbx_description
1 polymer ?
#
loop_
_entity_poly.entity_id
_entity_poly.type
_entity_poly.pdbx_seq_one_letter_code
_entity_poly.pdbx_strand_id
1 'polypeptide(L)'
;MARVSGAANWWFNVSGVQIEPVPAWTPNFAQYGAGVQFPWENRPWNNHSTRLLVQDFLIDKRPVTNAQYSAFLKASGYSFKSLDRFLLHWENRQGAPASWTVSPSLAHVNVALEDAQAYAKFYNKRLPHDWEWHYHPISATHSDPNWYSPQALDAQHHNRFLMISEGYDRSPMVGFRW
;
A
#
# COMPACT_ATOMS: atom_id res chain seq x y z
N MET A 1 -16.98 -6.24 0.28
CA MET A 1 -17.11 -4.84 -0.15
C MET A 1 -18.15 -4.06 0.65
N ALA A 2 -17.84 -2.80 0.92
CA ALA A 2 -18.73 -1.74 1.41
C ALA A 2 -18.77 -0.65 0.33
N ARG A 3 -19.94 -0.03 0.13
CA ARG A 3 -20.09 1.13 -0.75
C ARG A 3 -19.80 2.39 0.06
N VAL A 4 -18.95 3.24 -0.48
CA VAL A 4 -18.65 4.57 0.05
C VAL A 4 -19.21 5.60 -0.92
N SER A 5 -20.08 6.48 -0.41
CA SER A 5 -20.61 7.59 -1.21
C SER A 5 -19.58 8.72 -1.25
N GLY A 6 -19.27 9.18 -2.46
CA GLY A 6 -18.27 10.20 -2.70
C GLY A 6 -18.71 11.61 -2.27
N ALA A 7 -17.82 12.58 -2.50
CA ALA A 7 -18.06 14.00 -2.25
C ALA A 7 -17.35 14.85 -3.30
N ALA A 8 -18.02 15.89 -3.80
CA ALA A 8 -17.50 16.72 -4.89
C ALA A 8 -16.40 17.73 -4.46
N ASN A 9 -16.28 18.01 -3.16
CA ASN A 9 -15.38 19.05 -2.66
C ASN A 9 -14.82 18.68 -1.27
N TRP A 10 -14.37 17.44 -1.11
CA TRP A 10 -13.83 16.99 0.15
C TRP A 10 -12.48 17.67 0.42
N TRP A 11 -12.27 18.09 1.67
CA TRP A 11 -11.00 18.68 2.06
C TRP A 11 -10.04 17.59 2.53
N PHE A 12 -9.10 17.25 1.65
CA PHE A 12 -7.95 16.44 2.04
C PHE A 12 -6.94 17.37 2.71
N ASN A 13 -6.63 17.12 3.97
CA ASN A 13 -5.66 17.89 4.73
C ASN A 13 -4.91 16.98 5.70
N VAL A 14 -3.66 16.65 5.38
CA VAL A 14 -2.83 15.75 6.18
C VAL A 14 -1.42 16.32 6.34
N SER A 15 -0.83 16.08 7.49
CA SER A 15 0.55 16.46 7.80
C SER A 15 1.31 15.24 8.30
N GLY A 16 2.40 14.89 7.62
CA GLY A 16 3.32 13.84 8.02
C GLY A 16 4.29 14.32 9.11
N VAL A 17 4.73 13.38 9.95
CA VAL A 17 5.84 13.61 10.89
C VAL A 17 7.14 13.56 10.10
N GLN A 18 7.90 14.65 10.14
CA GLN A 18 9.23 14.71 9.54
C GLN A 18 10.20 13.89 10.40
N ILE A 19 10.78 12.82 9.85
CA ILE A 19 11.98 12.22 10.42
C ILE A 19 13.11 13.21 10.12
N GLU A 20 13.81 13.66 11.17
CA GLU A 20 14.70 14.81 11.15
C GLU A 20 15.61 14.83 9.89
N PRO A 21 15.55 15.90 9.07
CA PRO A 21 16.38 15.98 7.89
C PRO A 21 17.84 16.14 8.36
N VAL A 22 18.70 15.18 8.02
CA VAL A 22 20.14 15.34 8.28
C VAL A 22 20.69 16.29 7.22
N PRO A 23 21.13 17.53 7.56
CA PRO A 23 21.48 18.53 6.55
C PRO A 23 22.62 18.09 5.62
N ALA A 24 23.54 17.25 6.14
CA ALA A 24 24.65 16.68 5.35
C ALA A 24 24.18 15.75 4.22
N TRP A 25 23.02 15.11 4.36
CA TRP A 25 22.47 14.13 3.40
C TRP A 25 21.24 14.67 2.67
N THR A 26 20.62 15.74 3.18
CA THR A 26 19.43 16.36 2.60
C THR A 26 19.58 17.89 2.51
N PRO A 27 20.63 18.43 1.88
CA PRO A 27 20.95 19.87 1.94
C PRO A 27 19.83 20.78 1.42
N ASN A 28 18.97 20.26 0.54
CA ASN A 28 17.84 21.00 -0.04
C ASN A 28 16.49 20.70 0.65
N PHE A 29 16.47 20.09 1.86
CA PHE A 29 15.22 19.69 2.53
C PHE A 29 14.25 20.88 2.75
N ALA A 30 14.77 22.08 2.98
CA ALA A 30 13.95 23.29 3.11
C ALA A 30 13.25 23.67 1.79
N GLN A 31 13.80 23.25 0.64
CA GLN A 31 13.27 23.52 -0.70
C GLN A 31 12.44 22.37 -1.28
N TYR A 32 12.64 21.12 -0.85
CA TYR A 32 11.96 19.95 -1.43
C TYR A 32 11.30 19.03 -0.40
N GLY A 33 11.26 19.43 0.87
CA GLY A 33 10.68 18.65 1.95
C GLY A 33 11.40 17.32 2.22
N ALA A 34 11.05 16.70 3.33
CA ALA A 34 11.42 15.31 3.65
C ALA A 34 10.13 14.47 3.83
N GLY A 35 9.27 14.50 2.81
CA GLY A 35 7.96 13.84 2.82
C GLY A 35 7.54 13.42 1.42
N VAL A 36 6.33 12.87 1.30
CA VAL A 36 5.83 12.30 0.05
C VAL A 36 5.46 13.39 -0.96
N GLN A 37 5.34 13.06 -2.24
CA GLN A 37 4.75 13.95 -3.24
C GLN A 37 3.47 13.35 -3.80
N PHE A 38 2.37 14.09 -3.71
CA PHE A 38 1.11 13.72 -4.37
C PHE A 38 1.07 14.20 -5.83
N PRO A 39 0.21 13.59 -6.69
CA PRO A 39 0.12 13.97 -8.10
C PRO A 39 -0.22 15.44 -8.38
N TRP A 40 -0.88 16.12 -7.43
CA TRP A 40 -1.24 17.54 -7.54
C TRP A 40 -0.16 18.50 -7.00
N GLU A 41 0.97 17.98 -6.55
CA GLU A 41 2.05 18.76 -5.94
C GLU A 41 3.23 18.88 -6.91
N ASN A 42 3.90 20.03 -6.88
CA ASN A 42 5.06 20.29 -7.74
C ASN A 42 6.38 19.80 -7.13
N ARG A 43 6.38 19.42 -5.85
CA ARG A 43 7.53 18.92 -5.12
C ARG A 43 7.07 18.06 -3.94
N PRO A 44 7.95 17.21 -3.38
CA PRO A 44 7.65 16.53 -2.14
C PRO A 44 7.52 17.53 -0.99
N TRP A 45 6.67 17.20 -0.03
CA TRP A 45 6.39 18.05 1.12
C TRP A 45 5.84 17.21 2.27
N ASN A 46 5.73 17.76 3.48
CA ASN A 46 5.15 17.05 4.63
C ASN A 46 3.71 17.47 4.96
N ASN A 47 3.23 18.57 4.39
CA ASN A 47 1.87 19.09 4.54
C ASN A 47 1.11 19.05 3.20
N HIS A 48 0.02 18.31 3.15
CA HIS A 48 -0.74 18.06 1.93
C HIS A 48 -2.16 18.57 2.13
N SER A 49 -2.54 19.61 1.39
CA SER A 49 -3.87 20.22 1.52
C SER A 49 -4.43 20.55 0.15
N THR A 50 -5.56 19.94 -0.20
CA THR A 50 -6.27 20.22 -1.45
C THR A 50 -7.75 19.84 -1.36
N ARG A 51 -8.56 20.38 -2.26
CA ARG A 51 -9.95 19.98 -2.44
C ARG A 51 -10.04 18.91 -3.52
N LEU A 52 -10.61 17.76 -3.20
CA LEU A 52 -10.73 16.62 -4.11
C LEU A 52 -12.19 16.29 -4.40
N LEU A 53 -12.44 15.93 -5.65
CA LEU A 53 -13.60 15.13 -6.04
C LEU A 53 -13.30 13.68 -5.67
N VAL A 54 -14.00 13.16 -4.66
CA VAL A 54 -14.04 11.73 -4.35
C VAL A 54 -15.27 11.16 -5.02
N GLN A 55 -15.10 10.25 -5.97
CA GLN A 55 -16.23 9.56 -6.62
C GLN A 55 -16.79 8.49 -5.69
N ASP A 56 -17.97 7.94 -6.01
CA ASP A 56 -18.45 6.72 -5.36
C ASP A 56 -17.47 5.57 -5.64
N PHE A 57 -17.14 4.79 -4.60
CA PHE A 57 -16.28 3.62 -4.75
C PHE A 57 -16.73 2.47 -3.85
N LEU A 58 -16.18 1.29 -4.15
CA LEU A 58 -16.29 0.10 -3.32
C LEU A 58 -14.95 -0.14 -2.64
N ILE A 59 -14.99 -0.53 -1.38
CA ILE A 59 -13.80 -0.96 -0.64
C ILE A 59 -14.08 -2.22 0.17
N ASP A 60 -13.14 -3.14 0.22
CA ASP A 60 -13.24 -4.35 1.00
C ASP A 60 -13.16 -4.06 2.51
N LYS A 61 -14.11 -4.65 3.25
CA LYS A 61 -14.25 -4.43 4.70
C LYS A 61 -13.11 -5.04 5.52
N ARG A 62 -12.39 -5.99 4.93
CA ARG A 62 -11.32 -6.75 5.56
C ARG A 62 -10.11 -6.82 4.62
N PRO A 63 -8.88 -6.87 5.16
CA PRO A 63 -7.70 -7.18 4.37
C PRO A 63 -7.81 -8.50 3.62
N VAL A 64 -7.00 -8.64 2.58
CA VAL A 64 -6.82 -9.91 1.88
C VAL A 64 -6.25 -10.94 2.82
N THR A 65 -6.90 -12.10 2.88
CA THR A 65 -6.43 -13.22 3.68
C THR A 65 -5.50 -14.12 2.89
N ASN A 66 -4.68 -14.88 3.63
CA ASN A 66 -3.84 -15.93 3.06
C ASN A 66 -4.62 -16.96 2.22
N ALA A 67 -5.83 -17.32 2.65
CA ALA A 67 -6.69 -18.24 1.90
C ALA A 67 -7.09 -17.66 0.54
N GLN A 68 -7.46 -16.38 0.49
CA GLN A 68 -7.81 -15.69 -0.75
C GLN A 68 -6.60 -15.58 -1.68
N TYR A 69 -5.43 -15.27 -1.13
CA TYR A 69 -4.20 -15.18 -1.91
C TYR A 69 -3.73 -16.55 -2.44
N SER A 70 -3.87 -17.62 -1.65
CA SER A 70 -3.60 -18.99 -2.11
C SER A 70 -4.49 -19.39 -3.29
N ALA A 71 -5.78 -19.05 -3.24
CA ALA A 71 -6.71 -19.28 -4.35
C ALA A 71 -6.29 -18.50 -5.60
N PHE A 72 -5.86 -17.24 -5.44
CA PHE A 72 -5.31 -16.44 -6.53
C PHE A 72 -4.07 -17.10 -7.15
N LEU A 73 -3.08 -17.53 -6.35
CA LEU A 73 -1.86 -18.15 -6.86
C LEU A 73 -2.15 -19.43 -7.66
N LYS A 74 -3.09 -20.25 -7.17
CA LYS A 74 -3.52 -21.49 -7.85
C LYS A 74 -4.27 -21.22 -9.16
N ALA A 75 -5.14 -20.21 -9.19
CA ALA A 75 -5.98 -19.91 -10.35
C ALA A 75 -5.25 -19.11 -11.44
N SER A 76 -4.36 -18.21 -11.05
CA SER A 76 -3.66 -17.30 -11.97
C SER A 76 -2.34 -17.86 -12.51
N GLY A 77 -1.71 -18.81 -11.79
CA GLY A 77 -0.34 -19.22 -12.08
C GLY A 77 0.69 -18.10 -11.84
N TYR A 78 0.34 -17.09 -11.05
CA TYR A 78 1.21 -15.94 -10.78
C TYR A 78 2.56 -16.36 -10.18
N SER A 79 3.63 -15.79 -10.74
CA SER A 79 4.98 -15.87 -10.20
C SER A 79 5.42 -14.50 -9.70
N PHE A 80 5.97 -14.47 -8.50
CA PHE A 80 6.56 -13.28 -7.90
C PHE A 80 7.80 -12.84 -8.68
N LYS A 81 8.13 -11.54 -8.63
CA LYS A 81 9.36 -11.00 -9.25
C LYS A 81 10.61 -11.27 -8.41
N SER A 82 10.47 -11.24 -7.09
CA SER A 82 11.55 -11.50 -6.14
C SER A 82 11.02 -12.29 -4.95
N LEU A 83 11.79 -13.30 -4.52
CA LEU A 83 11.44 -14.16 -3.39
C LEU A 83 11.71 -13.46 -2.05
N ASP A 84 12.48 -12.38 -2.05
CA ASP A 84 12.89 -11.71 -0.81
C ASP A 84 11.67 -11.27 -0.03
N ARG A 85 11.46 -11.89 1.15
CA ARG A 85 10.32 -11.72 2.06
C ARG A 85 8.92 -11.95 1.47
N PHE A 86 8.80 -12.34 0.20
CA PHE A 86 7.54 -12.71 -0.43
C PHE A 86 6.92 -13.91 0.29
N LEU A 87 5.71 -13.69 0.80
CA LEU A 87 4.95 -14.64 1.63
C LEU A 87 5.83 -15.33 2.68
N LEU A 88 6.69 -14.56 3.35
CA LEU A 88 7.75 -15.10 4.23
C LEU A 88 7.25 -16.08 5.31
N HIS A 89 6.02 -15.87 5.78
CA HIS A 89 5.38 -16.69 6.83
C HIS A 89 4.70 -17.96 6.28
N TRP A 90 4.84 -18.24 4.99
CA TRP A 90 4.35 -19.47 4.37
C TRP A 90 5.42 -20.56 4.43
N GLU A 91 4.96 -21.80 4.44
CA GLU A 91 5.78 -23.01 4.52
C GLU A 91 5.98 -23.63 3.14
N ASN A 92 7.03 -24.44 3.01
CA ASN A 92 7.40 -25.15 1.77
C ASN A 92 7.61 -24.22 0.58
N ARG A 93 8.32 -23.09 0.79
CA ARG A 93 8.58 -22.04 -0.21
C ARG A 93 9.60 -22.45 -1.28
N GLN A 94 9.43 -23.63 -1.85
CA GLN A 94 10.22 -24.17 -2.95
C GLN A 94 9.29 -24.45 -4.13
N GLY A 95 9.75 -24.18 -5.35
CA GLY A 95 8.95 -24.34 -6.56
C GLY A 95 7.81 -23.30 -6.67
N ALA A 96 6.70 -23.70 -7.28
CA ALA A 96 5.60 -22.80 -7.61
C ALA A 96 4.85 -22.31 -6.34
N PRO A 97 4.51 -21.02 -6.21
CA PRO A 97 3.75 -20.50 -5.06
C PRO A 97 2.42 -21.21 -4.78
N ALA A 98 1.82 -21.79 -5.82
CA ALA A 98 0.58 -22.54 -5.72
C ALA A 98 0.66 -23.80 -4.84
N SER A 99 1.87 -24.36 -4.63
CA SER A 99 2.09 -25.54 -3.77
C SER A 99 2.46 -25.19 -2.33
N TRP A 100 2.65 -23.91 -2.00
CA TRP A 100 3.02 -23.48 -0.66
C TRP A 100 1.82 -23.54 0.29
N THR A 101 2.10 -23.68 1.60
CA THR A 101 1.08 -23.86 2.64
C THR A 101 1.20 -22.79 3.72
N VAL A 102 0.09 -22.44 4.37
CA VAL A 102 0.07 -21.41 5.41
C VAL A 102 -1.02 -21.70 6.44
N SER A 103 -0.77 -21.35 7.70
CA SER A 103 -1.77 -21.49 8.76
C SER A 103 -2.97 -20.57 8.51
N PRO A 104 -4.22 -21.07 8.61
CA PRO A 104 -5.43 -20.24 8.51
C PRO A 104 -5.54 -19.14 9.57
N SER A 105 -4.77 -19.25 10.67
CA SER A 105 -4.78 -18.27 11.77
C SER A 105 -4.13 -16.94 11.42
N LEU A 106 -3.36 -16.86 10.34
CA LEU A 106 -2.73 -15.62 9.87
C LEU A 106 -3.62 -14.92 8.86
N ALA A 107 -4.09 -13.72 9.20
CA ALA A 107 -5.07 -12.98 8.42
C ALA A 107 -4.47 -11.98 7.40
N HIS A 108 -3.14 -11.91 7.28
CA HIS A 108 -2.43 -10.97 6.40
C HIS A 108 -1.49 -11.71 5.43
N VAL A 109 -1.06 -11.00 4.39
CA VAL A 109 -0.20 -11.51 3.31
C VAL A 109 1.01 -10.59 3.15
N ASN A 110 2.22 -11.16 3.02
CA ASN A 110 3.46 -10.38 2.86
C ASN A 110 3.80 -10.26 1.38
N VAL A 111 3.40 -9.17 0.73
CA VAL A 111 3.63 -8.99 -0.70
C VAL A 111 4.02 -7.54 -1.00
N ALA A 112 4.69 -7.29 -2.12
CA ALA A 112 5.05 -5.95 -2.56
C ALA A 112 3.91 -5.29 -3.35
N LEU A 113 4.07 -4.01 -3.71
CA LEU A 113 3.07 -3.24 -4.43
C LEU A 113 2.66 -3.92 -5.74
N GLU A 114 3.63 -4.43 -6.51
CA GLU A 114 3.41 -5.07 -7.80
C GLU A 114 2.62 -6.38 -7.67
N ASP A 115 2.85 -7.14 -6.59
CA ASP A 115 2.13 -8.38 -6.29
C ASP A 115 0.66 -8.08 -5.94
N ALA A 116 0.45 -7.04 -5.11
CA ALA A 116 -0.89 -6.57 -4.78
C ALA A 116 -1.62 -6.05 -6.02
N GLN A 117 -0.98 -5.24 -6.87
CA GLN A 117 -1.55 -4.79 -8.13
C GLN A 117 -1.93 -5.96 -9.06
N ALA A 118 -1.09 -7.00 -9.14
CA ALA A 118 -1.36 -8.19 -9.93
C ALA A 118 -2.61 -8.94 -9.43
N TYR A 119 -2.74 -9.13 -8.11
CA TYR A 119 -3.96 -9.70 -7.54
C TYR A 119 -5.17 -8.82 -7.84
N ALA A 120 -5.09 -7.50 -7.64
CA ALA A 120 -6.21 -6.58 -7.89
C ALA A 120 -6.73 -6.76 -9.33
N LYS A 121 -5.79 -6.71 -10.28
CA LYS A 121 -6.06 -6.85 -11.70
C LYS A 121 -6.70 -8.20 -12.03
N PHE A 122 -6.25 -9.29 -11.41
CA PHE A 122 -6.84 -10.61 -11.60
C PHE A 122 -8.33 -10.67 -11.24
N TYR A 123 -8.75 -9.93 -10.21
CA TYR A 123 -10.16 -9.83 -9.81
C TYR A 123 -10.89 -8.61 -10.40
N ASN A 124 -10.31 -7.94 -11.40
CA ASN A 124 -10.84 -6.72 -12.00
C ASN A 124 -11.13 -5.61 -10.96
N LYS A 125 -10.24 -5.51 -9.96
CA LYS A 125 -10.22 -4.48 -8.91
C LYS A 125 -9.01 -3.57 -9.09
N ARG A 126 -8.86 -2.59 -8.20
CA ARG A 126 -7.66 -1.75 -8.06
C ARG A 126 -7.32 -1.57 -6.60
N LEU A 127 -6.12 -1.08 -6.33
CA LEU A 127 -5.82 -0.54 -5.02
C LEU A 127 -6.55 0.80 -4.82
N PRO A 128 -7.02 1.10 -3.60
CA PRO A 128 -7.55 2.42 -3.26
C PRO A 128 -6.48 3.50 -3.40
N HIS A 129 -6.90 4.71 -3.72
CA HIS A 129 -6.05 5.88 -3.64
C HIS A 129 -5.85 6.31 -2.18
N ASP A 130 -4.78 7.06 -1.89
CA ASP A 130 -4.53 7.56 -0.53
C ASP A 130 -5.64 8.41 0.03
N TRP A 131 -6.19 9.28 -0.80
CA TRP A 131 -7.27 10.15 -0.39
C TRP A 131 -8.56 9.37 -0.17
N GLU A 132 -8.79 8.25 -0.87
CA GLU A 132 -9.94 7.36 -0.63
C GLU A 132 -9.82 6.67 0.73
N TRP A 133 -8.59 6.29 1.13
CA TRP A 133 -8.30 5.79 2.47
C TRP A 133 -8.57 6.82 3.58
N HIS A 134 -8.10 8.06 3.40
CA HIS A 134 -8.34 9.11 4.39
C HIS A 134 -9.79 9.61 4.40
N TYR A 135 -10.51 9.50 3.28
CA TYR A 135 -11.92 9.87 3.15
C TYR A 135 -12.83 8.95 3.95
N HIS A 136 -12.53 7.65 3.99
CA HIS A 136 -13.28 6.68 4.78
C HIS A 136 -12.34 5.78 5.59
N PRO A 137 -11.83 6.27 6.75
CA PRO A 137 -10.99 5.46 7.63
C PRO A 137 -11.85 4.34 8.21
N ILE A 138 -11.66 3.14 7.69
CA ILE A 138 -12.24 1.93 8.28
C ILE A 138 -11.38 1.63 9.51
N SER A 139 -12.00 1.47 10.69
CA SER A 139 -11.30 1.23 11.96
C SER A 139 -10.18 0.21 11.78
N ALA A 140 -8.95 0.68 11.95
CA ALA A 140 -7.76 -0.14 11.97
C ALA A 140 -7.35 -0.29 13.43
N THR A 141 -7.50 -1.48 13.98
CA THR A 141 -6.84 -1.82 15.24
C THR A 141 -5.33 -1.90 15.00
N HIS A 142 -4.50 -1.85 16.04
CA HIS A 142 -3.04 -1.99 15.91
C HIS A 142 -2.61 -3.31 15.23
N SER A 143 -3.54 -4.27 15.10
CA SER A 143 -3.44 -5.53 14.36
C SER A 143 -3.96 -5.49 12.91
N ASP A 144 -4.54 -4.38 12.49
CA ASP A 144 -5.05 -4.09 11.15
C ASP A 144 -4.08 -3.06 10.53
N PRO A 145 -3.08 -3.49 9.77
CA PRO A 145 -2.07 -2.56 9.28
C PRO A 145 -2.69 -1.59 8.27
N ASN A 146 -2.65 -0.30 8.62
CA ASN A 146 -2.98 0.80 7.71
C ASN A 146 -2.04 0.74 6.50
N TRP A 147 -2.60 0.71 5.28
CA TRP A 147 -1.82 0.45 4.07
C TRP A 147 -1.98 1.48 2.95
N TYR A 148 -0.85 2.11 2.64
CA TYR A 148 -0.19 2.46 1.37
C TYR A 148 -0.90 3.05 0.15
N SER A 149 -0.07 3.90 -0.46
CA SER A 149 -0.25 4.91 -1.50
C SER A 149 0.23 4.46 -2.88
N PRO A 150 -0.64 4.04 -3.81
CA PRO A 150 -0.18 3.60 -5.13
C PRO A 150 0.28 4.74 -6.06
N GLN A 151 0.02 6.01 -5.71
CA GLN A 151 0.29 7.15 -6.60
C GLN A 151 1.32 8.16 -6.09
N ALA A 152 1.81 8.03 -4.86
CA ALA A 152 2.94 8.85 -4.44
C ALA A 152 4.19 8.40 -5.19
N LEU A 153 4.87 9.38 -5.79
CA LEU A 153 5.97 9.16 -6.73
C LEU A 153 7.17 8.44 -6.06
N ASP A 154 8.01 7.82 -6.89
CA ASP A 154 9.11 6.94 -6.51
C ASP A 154 10.06 7.55 -5.45
N ALA A 155 10.57 6.70 -4.54
CA ALA A 155 11.42 7.14 -3.44
C ALA A 155 12.77 7.70 -3.90
N GLN A 156 13.34 7.24 -5.02
CA GLN A 156 14.61 7.75 -5.53
C GLN A 156 14.49 9.16 -6.12
N HIS A 157 13.26 9.61 -6.39
CA HIS A 157 12.99 10.90 -7.01
C HIS A 157 12.14 11.84 -6.12
N HIS A 158 11.39 11.29 -5.15
CA HIS A 158 10.33 12.02 -4.43
C HIS A 158 10.20 11.69 -2.92
N ASN A 159 11.28 11.25 -2.28
CA ASN A 159 11.43 11.18 -0.80
C ASN A 159 10.29 10.46 -0.04
N ARG A 160 10.07 9.17 -0.32
CA ARG A 160 9.19 8.33 0.50
C ARG A 160 9.95 7.24 1.26
N PHE A 161 9.94 7.30 2.60
CA PHE A 161 10.46 6.24 3.49
C PHE A 161 9.62 4.95 3.50
N LEU A 162 8.57 4.85 2.71
CA LEU A 162 7.68 3.68 2.63
C LEU A 162 7.74 3.01 1.25
N MET A 163 8.81 3.21 0.49
CA MET A 163 9.13 2.43 -0.72
C MET A 163 10.64 2.21 -0.74
N ILE A 164 11.19 1.73 0.38
CA ILE A 164 12.64 1.71 0.64
C ILE A 164 13.32 0.64 -0.23
N SER A 165 12.67 -0.50 -0.41
CA SER A 165 13.09 -1.58 -1.30
C SER A 165 12.00 -2.65 -1.41
N GLU A 166 12.05 -3.46 -2.46
CA GLU A 166 11.14 -4.60 -2.66
C GLU A 166 11.00 -5.51 -1.42
N GLY A 167 12.06 -5.70 -0.64
CA GLY A 167 12.03 -6.48 0.60
C GLY A 167 11.41 -5.75 1.78
N TYR A 168 11.64 -4.44 1.92
CA TYR A 168 11.10 -3.64 3.04
C TYR A 168 9.60 -3.41 2.91
N ASP A 169 9.10 -3.32 1.67
CA ASP A 169 7.67 -3.23 1.37
C ASP A 169 6.94 -4.55 1.67
N ARG A 170 7.67 -5.68 1.75
CA ARG A 170 7.16 -7.03 2.09
C ARG A 170 7.27 -7.30 3.60
N SER A 171 6.51 -6.56 4.40
CA SER A 171 6.45 -6.72 5.86
C SER A 171 5.24 -7.58 6.30
N PRO A 172 5.32 -8.33 7.43
CA PRO A 172 4.16 -9.01 8.02
C PRO A 172 3.16 -8.07 8.71
N MET A 173 3.54 -6.81 8.93
CA MET A 173 2.64 -5.79 9.47
C MET A 173 2.04 -4.94 8.35
N VAL A 174 1.82 -5.55 7.20
CA VAL A 174 1.53 -4.87 5.95
C VAL A 174 0.57 -5.75 5.16
N GLY A 175 -0.60 -5.23 4.83
CA GLY A 175 -1.65 -5.96 4.12
C GLY A 175 -2.56 -5.00 3.37
N PHE A 176 -3.16 -5.44 2.26
CA PHE A 176 -3.86 -4.55 1.33
C PHE A 176 -5.38 -4.83 1.29
N ARG A 177 -6.13 -3.77 0.96
CA ARG A 177 -7.59 -3.77 0.69
C ARG A 177 -7.82 -3.26 -0.75
N TRP A 178 -9.00 -3.55 -1.31
CA TRP A 178 -9.38 -3.19 -2.69
C TRP A 178 -10.71 -2.48 -2.73
#